data_AF-A0A162FV22-F1
#
_entry.id   AF-A0A162FV22-F1
#
_cell.length_a   1.000
_cell.length_b   1.000
_cell.length_c   1.000
_cell.angle_alpha   90.00
_cell.angle_beta   90.00
_cell.angle_gamma   90.00
#
_symmetry.space_group_name_H-M   'P 1'
#
loop_
_entity.id
_entity.type
_entity.pdbx_description
1 polymer ?
#
loop_
_entity_poly.entity_id
_entity_poly.type
_entity_poly.pdbx_seq_one_letter_code
_entity_poly.pdbx_strand_id
1 'polypeptide(L)'
;MSSSMSHAKVWTAMNSWNEEWEKRYSSWVQENYKFDIFSNPASNWYGIATDCADAVYAVRIIFAYENALPVRFTNIENMKTSLTNTLSNWDHLPERQRLREFINHVSHLTSTKTLGYDTYPIKIDRLIFQPGVVFLNPVLTPEEESIVGTRGGHAELVTHLEDNGYIRTLYSTTPMKVRELITTRNPYSWPLSRLGGFRMWKTDAPTPYSSEEQFSMAGWRENISPSRKQIYQWHENIRKILRFRVPTVDERIEVVVESICNLWQGRILSVNTAWNNIQSNGGRCLSAGLMNEYSTHKRDARIREAYGQLNDLTYWKKNNYPNEEGTDGSIRDAKEILLRCRVMTGVSATNAWELFLKMIDGHLNSDAVWSPAVRWGEVSSQRGVRCR
;
A
#
# COMPACT_ATOMS: atom_id res chain seq x y z
N MET A 1 21.61 25.19 44.79
CA MET A 1 20.39 25.26 43.97
C MET A 1 20.54 24.23 42.86
N SER A 2 19.83 23.11 42.95
CA SER A 2 19.84 22.11 41.89
C SER A 2 18.96 22.62 40.76
N SER A 3 19.56 22.97 39.62
CA SER A 3 18.81 23.33 38.43
C SER A 3 18.07 22.08 37.95
N SER A 4 16.76 22.03 38.18
CA SER A 4 15.89 21.03 37.56
C SER A 4 16.06 21.16 36.05
N MET A 5 16.75 20.22 35.41
CA MET A 5 16.77 20.15 33.95
C MET A 5 15.35 19.80 33.50
N SER A 6 14.62 20.83 33.04
CA SER A 6 13.30 20.67 32.47
C SER A 6 13.42 19.93 31.15
N HIS A 7 13.28 18.60 31.16
CA HIS A 7 13.22 17.81 29.94
C HIS A 7 11.96 18.16 29.14
N ALA A 8 12.15 18.69 27.93
CA ALA A 8 11.05 19.04 27.05
C ALA A 8 10.55 17.79 26.30
N LYS A 9 9.24 17.57 26.33
CA LYS A 9 8.54 16.54 25.54
C LYS A 9 8.62 16.85 24.06
N VAL A 10 8.34 15.87 23.19
CA VAL A 10 8.22 16.11 21.74
C VAL A 10 7.18 17.22 21.48
N TRP A 11 5.97 17.04 22.02
CA TRP A 11 4.94 18.08 22.17
C TRP A 11 4.09 17.82 23.41
N THR A 12 3.41 18.86 23.90
CA THR A 12 2.48 18.75 25.03
C THR A 12 1.08 18.38 24.53
N ALA A 13 0.56 17.24 24.97
CA ALA A 13 -0.83 16.88 24.72
C ALA A 13 -1.77 17.69 25.63
N MET A 14 -2.73 18.38 25.03
CA MET A 14 -3.76 19.18 25.70
C MET A 14 -5.16 18.58 25.55
N ASN A 15 -5.33 17.67 24.58
CA ASN A 15 -6.56 16.95 24.29
C ASN A 15 -6.39 15.46 24.55
N SER A 16 -7.49 14.71 24.52
CA SER A 16 -7.51 13.25 24.62
C SER A 16 -8.35 12.65 23.49
N TRP A 17 -7.96 11.48 23.01
CA TRP A 17 -8.73 10.76 22.00
C TRP A 17 -10.13 10.42 22.49
N ASN A 18 -11.12 10.66 21.64
CA ASN A 18 -12.52 10.30 21.81
C ASN A 18 -13.16 10.13 20.42
N GLU A 19 -14.44 9.77 20.37
CA GLU A 19 -15.15 9.56 19.10
C GLU A 19 -15.18 10.81 18.20
N GLU A 20 -15.25 12.00 18.80
CA GLU A 20 -15.22 13.26 18.04
C GLU A 20 -13.86 13.47 17.35
N TRP A 21 -12.76 13.21 18.06
CA TRP A 21 -11.42 13.29 17.49
C TRP A 21 -11.16 12.22 16.43
N GLU A 22 -11.73 11.03 16.55
CA GLU A 22 -11.66 10.02 15.49
C GLU A 22 -12.44 10.45 14.23
N LYS A 23 -13.60 11.10 14.38
CA LYS A 23 -14.33 11.69 13.25
C LYS A 23 -13.56 12.82 12.57
N ARG A 24 -12.90 13.67 13.37
CA ARG A 24 -12.02 14.74 12.85
C ARG A 24 -10.80 14.16 12.15
N TYR A 25 -10.20 13.09 12.69
CA TYR A 25 -9.09 12.38 12.05
C TYR A 25 -9.51 11.79 10.70
N SER A 26 -10.66 11.13 10.64
CA SER A 26 -11.25 10.62 9.40
C SER A 26 -11.41 11.72 8.34
N SER A 27 -12.03 12.85 8.72
CA SER A 27 -12.20 14.00 7.83
C SER A 27 -10.85 14.56 7.36
N TRP A 28 -9.90 14.71 8.27
CA TRP A 28 -8.56 15.18 7.95
C TRP A 28 -7.82 14.24 6.99
N VAL A 29 -7.93 12.92 7.15
CA VAL A 29 -7.31 11.94 6.24
C VAL A 29 -7.88 12.10 4.84
N GLN A 30 -9.19 12.22 4.70
CA GLN A 30 -9.83 12.43 3.40
C GLN A 30 -9.37 13.72 2.71
N GLU A 31 -9.24 14.80 3.48
CA GLU A 31 -8.94 16.14 2.98
C GLU A 31 -7.44 16.40 2.77
N ASN A 32 -6.57 15.89 3.63
CA ASN A 32 -5.16 16.30 3.71
C ASN A 32 -4.17 15.19 3.38
N TYR A 33 -4.52 13.91 3.55
CA TYR A 33 -3.62 12.81 3.20
C TYR A 33 -3.65 12.57 1.69
N LYS A 34 -2.90 13.38 0.96
CA LYS A 34 -2.72 13.30 -0.50
C LYS A 34 -1.50 12.48 -0.86
N PHE A 35 -1.48 11.97 -2.10
CA PHE A 35 -0.42 11.10 -2.59
C PHE A 35 0.97 11.73 -2.52
N ASP A 36 1.07 13.06 -2.58
CA ASP A 36 2.31 13.83 -2.61
C ASP A 36 2.64 14.51 -1.27
N ILE A 37 1.92 14.20 -0.18
CA ILE A 37 2.07 14.88 1.13
C ILE A 37 3.52 14.91 1.63
N PHE A 38 4.33 13.89 1.32
CA PHE A 38 5.72 13.81 1.75
C PHE A 38 6.74 14.23 0.68
N SER A 39 6.34 14.28 -0.60
CA SER A 39 7.24 14.55 -1.74
C SER A 39 7.05 15.92 -2.37
N ASN A 40 5.93 16.61 -2.11
CA ASN A 40 5.66 17.94 -2.63
C ASN A 40 6.39 19.02 -1.78
N PRO A 41 7.28 19.83 -2.37
CA PRO A 41 7.98 20.90 -1.64
C PRO A 41 7.07 21.96 -0.99
N ALA A 42 5.82 22.10 -1.47
CA ALA A 42 4.83 22.99 -0.89
C ALA A 42 4.13 22.40 0.35
N SER A 43 4.27 21.10 0.60
CA SER A 43 3.68 20.45 1.77
C SER A 43 4.46 20.78 3.04
N ASN A 44 3.74 21.02 4.14
CA ASN A 44 4.33 21.17 5.48
C ASN A 44 5.09 19.93 5.97
N TRP A 45 4.84 18.79 5.34
CA TRP A 45 5.36 17.48 5.68
C TRP A 45 6.36 16.96 4.63
N TYR A 46 6.82 17.84 3.73
CA TYR A 46 7.85 17.52 2.76
C TYR A 46 9.10 16.89 3.41
N GLY A 47 9.66 15.90 2.73
CA GLY A 47 10.92 15.27 3.08
C GLY A 47 10.82 14.22 4.20
N ILE A 48 9.63 13.82 4.64
CA ILE A 48 9.47 12.66 5.53
C ILE A 48 9.61 11.40 4.68
N ALA A 49 10.61 10.57 4.99
CA ALA A 49 10.79 9.30 4.31
C ALA A 49 9.86 8.26 4.95
N THR A 50 9.18 7.46 4.13
CA THR A 50 8.24 6.45 4.63
C THR A 50 8.34 5.14 3.85
N ASP A 51 8.15 4.03 4.53
CA ASP A 51 7.63 2.77 3.98
C ASP A 51 6.12 2.59 4.27
N CYS A 52 5.57 1.41 3.97
CA CYS A 52 4.14 1.14 4.12
C CYS A 52 3.60 1.36 5.54
N ALA A 53 4.30 0.93 6.58
CA ALA A 53 3.86 1.11 7.97
C ALA A 53 4.16 2.54 8.43
N ASP A 54 5.33 3.06 8.05
CA ASP A 54 5.77 4.41 8.40
C ASP A 54 4.75 5.46 7.96
N ALA A 55 4.23 5.35 6.75
CA ALA A 55 3.24 6.31 6.23
C ALA A 55 1.97 6.33 7.09
N VAL A 56 1.50 5.16 7.54
CA VAL A 56 0.32 5.03 8.41
C VAL A 56 0.57 5.65 9.79
N TYR A 57 1.72 5.35 10.42
CA TYR A 57 2.10 5.96 11.69
C TYR A 57 2.31 7.47 11.58
N ALA A 58 3.02 7.93 10.55
CA ALA A 58 3.32 9.34 10.33
C ALA A 58 2.04 10.16 10.21
N VAL A 59 1.03 9.67 9.47
CA VAL A 59 -0.28 10.33 9.36
C VAL A 59 -0.96 10.48 10.73
N ARG A 60 -0.97 9.42 11.54
CA ARG A 60 -1.56 9.47 12.89
C ARG A 60 -0.81 10.45 13.80
N ILE A 61 0.52 10.47 13.73
CA ILE A 61 1.38 11.39 14.49
C ILE A 61 1.13 12.84 14.07
N ILE A 62 1.09 13.12 12.77
CA ILE A 62 0.87 14.46 12.22
C ILE A 62 -0.46 15.02 12.73
N PHE A 63 -1.55 14.27 12.57
CA PHE A 63 -2.85 14.72 13.06
C PHE A 63 -2.85 14.92 14.58
N ALA A 64 -2.22 14.00 15.33
CA ALA A 64 -2.14 14.12 16.78
C ALA A 64 -1.36 15.36 17.22
N TYR A 65 -0.27 15.67 16.54
CA TYR A 65 0.52 16.88 16.77
C TYR A 65 -0.28 18.15 16.49
N GLU A 66 -0.90 18.24 15.31
CA GLU A 66 -1.71 19.40 14.89
C GLU A 66 -2.88 19.69 15.85
N ASN A 67 -3.33 18.67 16.59
CA ASN A 67 -4.47 18.77 17.50
C ASN A 67 -4.10 18.56 18.97
N ALA A 68 -2.81 18.58 19.32
CA ALA A 68 -2.31 18.37 20.68
C ALA A 68 -2.88 17.12 21.38
N LEU A 69 -3.01 16.01 20.64
CA LEU A 69 -3.43 14.71 21.15
C LEU A 69 -2.21 13.85 21.53
N PRO A 70 -2.35 12.91 22.48
CA PRO A 70 -1.28 11.99 22.81
C PRO A 70 -1.12 10.92 21.73
N VAL A 71 0.08 10.34 21.62
CA VAL A 71 0.30 9.10 20.87
C VAL A 71 1.04 8.08 21.72
N ARG A 72 0.76 6.81 21.46
CA ARG A 72 1.35 5.67 22.17
C ARG A 72 1.45 4.50 21.20
N PHE A 73 2.66 4.11 20.84
CA PHE A 73 2.89 2.99 19.92
C PHE A 73 3.80 1.92 20.52
N THR A 74 3.64 0.71 20.01
CA THR A 74 4.42 -0.45 20.40
C THR A 74 5.81 -0.38 19.77
N ASN A 75 6.86 -0.50 20.59
CA ASN A 75 8.24 -0.61 20.12
C ASN A 75 8.53 -2.07 19.71
N ILE A 76 9.01 -2.29 18.49
CA ILE A 76 9.30 -3.61 17.93
C ILE A 76 10.39 -4.37 18.70
N GLU A 77 11.33 -3.68 19.36
CA GLU A 77 12.47 -4.31 20.05
C GLU A 77 12.04 -5.06 21.32
N ASN A 78 11.02 -4.56 22.01
CA ASN A 78 10.57 -5.10 23.30
C ASN A 78 9.08 -5.39 23.36
N MET A 79 8.33 -5.11 22.29
CA MET A 79 6.89 -5.26 22.16
C MET A 79 6.07 -4.55 23.25
N LYS A 80 6.62 -3.49 23.86
CA LYS A 80 5.92 -2.63 24.83
C LYS A 80 5.51 -1.31 24.21
N THR A 81 4.34 -0.82 24.62
CA THR A 81 3.85 0.52 24.27
C THR A 81 4.70 1.59 24.97
N SER A 82 5.74 2.05 24.29
CA SER A 82 6.77 2.93 24.86
C SER A 82 7.14 4.13 23.97
N LEU A 83 6.69 4.13 22.72
CA LEU A 83 6.90 5.25 21.80
C LEU A 83 5.78 6.27 22.00
N THR A 84 6.07 7.37 22.70
CA THR A 84 5.08 8.39 23.07
C THR A 84 5.56 9.80 22.76
N ASN A 85 4.62 10.74 22.66
CA ASN A 85 4.95 12.17 22.50
C ASN A 85 5.64 12.79 23.72
N THR A 86 5.76 12.06 24.83
CA THR A 86 6.41 12.52 26.05
C THR A 86 7.90 12.21 26.10
N LEU A 87 8.45 11.52 25.10
CA LEU A 87 9.88 11.31 24.97
C LEU A 87 10.64 12.65 24.92
N SER A 88 11.83 12.67 25.51
CA SER A 88 12.67 13.87 25.64
C SER A 88 14.02 13.75 24.95
N ASN A 89 14.20 12.73 24.10
CA ASN A 89 15.44 12.44 23.38
C ASN A 89 15.97 13.62 22.54
N TRP A 90 15.07 14.55 22.18
CA TRP A 90 15.35 15.70 21.32
C TRP A 90 15.01 17.03 22.00
N ASP A 91 14.96 17.09 23.34
CA ASP A 91 14.55 18.29 24.08
C ASP A 91 15.36 19.56 23.74
N HIS A 92 16.61 19.38 23.29
CA HIS A 92 17.51 20.43 22.78
C HIS A 92 17.10 21.01 21.41
N LEU A 93 16.19 20.38 20.67
CA LEU A 93 15.72 20.86 19.36
C LEU A 93 14.43 21.68 19.47
N PRO A 94 14.18 22.62 18.52
CA PRO A 94 12.88 23.24 18.34
C PRO A 94 11.77 22.21 18.12
N GLU A 95 10.56 22.50 18.60
CA GLU A 95 9.45 21.53 18.62
C GLU A 95 9.18 20.84 17.27
N ARG A 96 9.13 21.60 16.18
CA ARG A 96 8.89 21.03 14.84
C ARG A 96 10.01 20.07 14.41
N GLN A 97 11.25 20.31 14.83
CA GLN A 97 12.36 19.38 14.59
C GLN A 97 12.25 18.14 15.49
N ARG A 98 11.85 18.31 16.76
CA ARG A 98 11.56 17.16 17.65
C ARG A 98 10.51 16.24 17.07
N LEU A 99 9.44 16.81 16.51
CA LEU A 99 8.39 16.03 15.86
C LEU A 99 8.93 15.21 14.69
N ARG A 100 9.77 15.81 13.83
CA ARG A 100 10.37 15.08 12.69
C ARG A 100 11.29 13.96 13.17
N GLU A 101 12.13 14.23 14.17
CA GLU A 101 12.98 13.20 14.78
C GLU A 101 12.14 12.10 15.45
N PHE A 102 11.02 12.44 16.07
CA PHE A 102 10.09 11.48 16.63
C PHE A 102 9.42 10.60 15.57
N ILE A 103 8.96 11.17 14.45
CA ILE A 103 8.43 10.40 13.31
C ILE A 103 9.50 9.43 12.80
N ASN A 104 10.71 9.92 12.56
CA ASN A 104 11.84 9.07 12.12
C ASN A 104 12.13 7.96 13.14
N HIS A 105 12.11 8.26 14.44
CA HIS A 105 12.35 7.28 15.49
C HIS A 105 11.27 6.21 15.55
N VAL A 106 10.00 6.61 15.43
CA VAL A 106 8.87 5.67 15.33
C VAL A 106 9.04 4.78 14.11
N SER A 107 9.43 5.32 12.95
CA SER A 107 9.65 4.53 11.73
C SER A 107 10.74 3.45 11.89
N HIS A 108 11.81 3.73 12.62
CA HIS A 108 12.85 2.72 12.88
C HIS A 108 12.43 1.65 13.90
N LEU A 109 11.47 1.94 14.77
CA LEU A 109 11.06 1.09 15.89
C LEU A 109 9.65 0.52 15.76
N THR A 110 9.04 0.67 14.59
CA THR A 110 7.73 0.10 14.27
C THR A 110 7.77 -0.68 12.97
N SER A 111 6.71 -1.44 12.71
CA SER A 111 6.53 -2.19 11.48
C SER A 111 5.05 -2.54 11.33
N THR A 112 4.69 -3.23 10.24
CA THR A 112 3.35 -3.80 10.10
C THR A 112 3.01 -4.81 11.20
N LYS A 113 4.02 -5.39 11.88
CA LYS A 113 3.81 -6.24 13.06
C LYS A 113 3.32 -5.41 14.25
N THR A 114 4.02 -4.33 14.62
CA THR A 114 3.59 -3.45 15.74
C THR A 114 2.27 -2.78 15.45
N LEU A 115 2.01 -2.44 14.18
CA LEU A 115 0.75 -1.83 13.76
C LEU A 115 -0.45 -2.73 14.06
N GLY A 116 -0.29 -4.05 13.97
CA GLY A 116 -1.31 -5.02 14.36
C GLY A 116 -1.63 -4.99 15.86
N TYR A 117 -0.66 -4.63 16.70
CA TYR A 117 -0.85 -4.45 18.15
C TYR A 117 -1.37 -3.07 18.52
N ASP A 118 -1.04 -2.04 17.75
CA ASP A 118 -1.50 -0.66 17.96
C ASP A 118 -2.91 -0.39 17.39
N THR A 119 -3.48 -1.37 16.69
CA THR A 119 -4.81 -1.29 16.07
C THR A 119 -5.67 -2.50 16.45
N TYR A 120 -6.98 -2.38 16.28
CA TYR A 120 -7.95 -3.46 16.53
C TYR A 120 -8.83 -3.69 15.29
N PRO A 121 -9.27 -4.93 15.03
CA PRO A 121 -10.11 -5.23 13.88
C PRO A 121 -11.52 -4.66 14.07
N ILE A 122 -12.10 -4.15 13.00
CA ILE A 122 -13.37 -3.42 13.06
C ILE A 122 -14.54 -4.16 12.45
N LYS A 123 -15.75 -3.75 12.87
CA LYS A 123 -16.99 -4.09 12.20
C LYS A 123 -16.96 -3.58 10.76
N ILE A 124 -17.32 -4.44 9.82
CA ILE A 124 -17.54 -4.10 8.42
C ILE A 124 -18.95 -3.53 8.30
N ASP A 125 -19.03 -2.21 8.38
CA ASP A 125 -20.27 -1.45 8.34
C ASP A 125 -19.99 -0.10 7.70
N ARG A 126 -20.83 0.35 6.76
CA ARG A 126 -20.56 1.60 6.02
C ARG A 126 -20.49 2.84 6.92
N LEU A 127 -21.21 2.87 8.04
CA LEU A 127 -21.17 4.01 8.96
C LEU A 127 -19.89 4.06 9.78
N ILE A 128 -19.29 2.89 10.04
CA ILE A 128 -18.05 2.74 10.84
C ILE A 128 -16.82 2.78 9.94
N PHE A 129 -16.92 2.20 8.74
CA PHE A 129 -15.84 2.09 7.77
C PHE A 129 -15.63 3.44 7.08
N GLN A 130 -14.70 4.23 7.62
CA GLN A 130 -14.43 5.60 7.21
C GLN A 130 -12.96 5.78 6.82
N PRO A 131 -12.60 6.91 6.15
CA PRO A 131 -11.21 7.30 6.00
C PRO A 131 -10.44 7.23 7.32
N GLY A 132 -9.17 6.84 7.26
CA GLY A 132 -8.34 6.57 8.44
C GLY A 132 -8.38 5.12 8.94
N VAL A 133 -9.29 4.27 8.42
CA VAL A 133 -9.20 2.82 8.59
C VAL A 133 -7.90 2.31 7.95
N VAL A 134 -7.21 1.41 8.63
CA VAL A 134 -5.99 0.77 8.15
C VAL A 134 -6.36 -0.57 7.52
N PHE A 135 -5.91 -0.84 6.30
CA PHE A 135 -5.82 -2.21 5.81
C PHE A 135 -4.41 -2.74 6.07
N LEU A 136 -4.31 -3.86 6.78
CA LEU A 136 -3.05 -4.39 7.28
C LEU A 136 -2.84 -5.84 6.86
N ASN A 137 -1.63 -6.10 6.37
CA ASN A 137 -1.05 -7.42 6.22
C ASN A 137 0.28 -7.43 6.96
N PRO A 138 0.35 -7.99 8.17
CA PRO A 138 1.59 -7.98 8.95
C PRO A 138 2.70 -8.77 8.24
N VAL A 139 3.95 -8.48 8.58
CA VAL A 139 5.08 -9.36 8.23
C VAL A 139 4.81 -10.74 8.81
N LEU A 140 5.00 -11.76 7.98
CA LEU A 140 4.84 -13.16 8.33
C LEU A 140 6.20 -13.77 8.70
N THR A 141 6.19 -14.79 9.56
CA THR A 141 7.35 -15.67 9.77
C THR A 141 7.64 -16.49 8.51
N PRO A 142 8.87 -16.99 8.31
CA PRO A 142 9.18 -17.83 7.15
C PRO A 142 8.27 -19.06 6.99
N GLU A 143 7.80 -19.62 8.10
CA GLU A 143 6.84 -20.74 8.12
C GLU A 143 5.46 -20.28 7.61
N GLU A 144 4.93 -19.18 8.13
CA GLU A 144 3.68 -18.58 7.66
C GLU A 144 3.78 -18.15 6.19
N GLU A 145 4.92 -17.59 5.75
CA GLU A 145 5.15 -17.26 4.34
C GLU A 145 5.12 -18.50 3.45
N SER A 146 5.73 -19.60 3.90
CA SER A 146 5.74 -20.88 3.17
C SER A 146 4.34 -21.46 3.04
N ILE A 147 3.51 -21.30 4.06
CA ILE A 147 2.14 -21.80 4.08
C ILE A 147 1.25 -20.92 3.22
N VAL A 148 1.27 -19.61 3.43
CA VAL A 148 0.35 -18.67 2.76
C VAL A 148 0.81 -18.37 1.33
N GLY A 149 2.09 -18.54 1.01
CA GLY A 149 2.66 -18.33 -0.32
C GLY A 149 2.95 -16.87 -0.66
N THR A 150 2.94 -15.97 0.33
CA THR A 150 3.22 -14.54 0.18
C THR A 150 3.95 -13.99 1.41
N ARG A 151 4.74 -12.91 1.23
CA ARG A 151 5.59 -12.34 2.29
C ARG A 151 4.84 -11.55 3.38
N GLY A 152 3.58 -11.18 3.14
CA GLY A 152 2.91 -10.17 3.96
C GLY A 152 3.66 -8.83 3.93
N GLY A 153 3.61 -8.08 5.04
CA GLY A 153 4.39 -6.85 5.22
C GLY A 153 3.86 -5.66 4.41
N HIS A 154 2.54 -5.44 4.44
CA HIS A 154 1.90 -4.32 3.77
C HIS A 154 0.91 -3.60 4.67
N ALA A 155 0.84 -2.28 4.56
CA ALA A 155 -0.15 -1.47 5.24
C ALA A 155 -0.61 -0.33 4.31
N GLU A 156 -1.90 -0.06 4.33
CA GLU A 156 -2.55 0.97 3.53
C GLU A 156 -3.54 1.74 4.40
N LEU A 157 -3.70 3.03 4.16
CA LEU A 157 -4.71 3.84 4.84
C LEU A 157 -5.86 4.12 3.89
N VAL A 158 -7.09 3.82 4.32
CA VAL A 158 -8.31 4.18 3.60
C VAL A 158 -8.44 5.69 3.54
N THR A 159 -8.59 6.25 2.34
CA THR A 159 -8.77 7.69 2.11
C THR A 159 -10.18 8.02 1.64
N HIS A 160 -10.87 7.06 1.02
CA HIS A 160 -12.23 7.26 0.53
C HIS A 160 -12.98 5.94 0.39
N LEU A 161 -14.30 5.98 0.58
CA LEU A 161 -15.22 4.87 0.30
C LEU A 161 -16.23 5.32 -0.75
N GLU A 162 -16.14 4.74 -1.95
CA GLU A 162 -17.05 5.04 -3.07
C GLU A 162 -18.49 4.57 -2.76
N ASP A 163 -19.47 5.15 -3.45
CA ASP A 163 -20.88 4.79 -3.31
C ASP A 163 -21.18 3.36 -3.82
N ASN A 164 -20.38 2.86 -4.76
CA ASN A 164 -20.40 1.49 -5.26
C ASN A 164 -19.65 0.48 -4.35
N GLY A 165 -19.11 0.95 -3.22
CA GLY A 165 -18.42 0.18 -2.20
C GLY A 165 -16.93 -0.09 -2.46
N TYR A 166 -16.35 0.44 -3.54
CA TYR A 166 -14.91 0.39 -3.73
C TYR A 166 -14.20 1.25 -2.68
N ILE A 167 -13.08 0.72 -2.17
CA ILE A 167 -12.28 1.37 -1.13
C ILE A 167 -11.06 1.99 -1.80
N ARG A 168 -10.82 3.29 -1.64
CA ARG A 168 -9.56 3.91 -2.05
C ARG A 168 -8.61 3.96 -0.87
N THR A 169 -7.37 3.59 -1.12
CA THR A 169 -6.30 3.64 -0.13
C THR A 169 -5.07 4.33 -0.68
N LEU A 170 -4.25 4.82 0.24
CA LEU A 170 -2.90 5.31 -0.03
C LEU A 170 -1.88 4.52 0.79
N TYR A 171 -0.75 4.19 0.18
CA TYR A 171 0.33 3.48 0.85
C TYR A 171 1.70 3.88 0.30
N SER A 172 2.75 3.62 1.08
CA SER A 172 4.15 3.70 0.62
C SER A 172 4.75 2.29 0.48
N THR A 173 5.96 2.19 -0.05
CA THR A 173 6.63 0.91 -0.35
C THR A 173 7.98 0.80 0.35
N THR A 174 8.56 -0.40 0.38
CA THR A 174 9.89 -0.60 0.94
C THR A 174 10.97 -0.38 -0.13
N PRO A 175 12.18 0.08 0.27
CA PRO A 175 12.55 0.58 1.60
C PRO A 175 12.00 2.00 1.86
N MET A 176 12.12 2.51 3.09
CA MET A 176 11.75 3.87 3.47
C MET A 176 12.43 4.93 2.58
N LYS A 177 11.66 5.76 1.87
CA LYS A 177 12.16 6.92 1.08
C LYS A 177 11.13 8.04 0.98
N VAL A 178 11.58 9.25 0.67
CA VAL A 178 10.71 10.35 0.22
C VAL A 178 10.22 10.04 -1.19
N ARG A 179 8.91 9.92 -1.37
CA ARG A 179 8.27 9.60 -2.65
C ARG A 179 6.78 9.96 -2.62
N GLU A 180 6.19 10.00 -3.81
CA GLU A 180 4.75 9.93 -3.94
C GLU A 180 4.24 8.57 -3.45
N LEU A 181 3.15 8.60 -2.71
CA LEU A 181 2.41 7.45 -2.24
C LEU A 181 1.62 6.85 -3.40
N ILE A 182 1.40 5.55 -3.33
CA ILE A 182 0.67 4.80 -4.35
C ILE A 182 -0.80 4.78 -3.95
N THR A 183 -1.67 5.13 -4.89
CA THR A 183 -3.12 5.00 -4.74
C THR A 183 -3.55 3.65 -5.27
N THR A 184 -4.42 2.94 -4.54
CA THR A 184 -5.09 1.75 -5.07
C THR A 184 -6.58 1.80 -4.80
N ARG A 185 -7.34 1.08 -5.62
CA ARG A 185 -8.77 0.85 -5.45
C ARG A 185 -8.99 -0.62 -5.12
N ASN A 186 -9.44 -0.85 -3.89
CA ASN A 186 -9.39 -2.07 -3.11
C ASN A 186 -7.97 -2.56 -2.82
N PRO A 187 -7.68 -2.96 -1.57
CA PRO A 187 -6.50 -3.74 -1.29
C PRO A 187 -6.48 -5.01 -2.13
N TYR A 188 -5.30 -5.45 -2.59
CA TYR A 188 -5.17 -6.67 -3.42
C TYR A 188 -5.23 -7.98 -2.64
N SER A 189 -5.52 -7.90 -1.34
CA SER A 189 -5.27 -8.99 -0.43
C SER A 189 -6.37 -9.13 0.61
N TRP A 190 -6.30 -10.23 1.31
CA TRP A 190 -7.19 -10.69 2.36
C TRP A 190 -6.39 -10.70 3.68
N PRO A 191 -7.04 -10.77 4.85
CA PRO A 191 -6.33 -10.83 6.13
C PRO A 191 -5.45 -12.09 6.20
N LEU A 192 -4.12 -11.91 6.15
CA LEU A 192 -3.18 -13.03 6.24
C LEU A 192 -3.11 -13.63 7.65
N SER A 193 -3.39 -12.83 8.67
CA SER A 193 -3.48 -13.26 10.07
C SER A 193 -4.53 -12.43 10.82
N ARG A 194 -4.85 -12.82 12.06
CA ARG A 194 -5.74 -12.03 12.94
C ARG A 194 -5.19 -10.65 13.31
N LEU A 195 -3.89 -10.42 13.14
CA LEU A 195 -3.29 -9.09 13.28
C LEU A 195 -3.48 -8.23 12.02
N GLY A 196 -3.97 -8.80 10.92
CA GLY A 196 -4.23 -8.08 9.68
C GLY A 196 -5.69 -7.62 9.52
N GLY A 197 -6.08 -7.40 8.27
CA GLY A 197 -7.42 -6.99 7.86
C GLY A 197 -7.66 -5.48 7.99
N PHE A 198 -8.93 -5.09 8.04
CA PHE A 198 -9.38 -3.71 8.27
C PHE A 198 -9.39 -3.40 9.77
N ARG A 199 -8.73 -2.31 10.16
CA ARG A 199 -8.43 -2.00 11.55
C ARG A 199 -8.54 -0.50 11.85
N MET A 200 -8.82 -0.17 13.11
CA MET A 200 -8.77 1.19 13.65
C MET A 200 -7.73 1.30 14.76
N TRP A 201 -7.23 2.50 14.99
CA TRP A 201 -6.26 2.79 16.04
C TRP A 201 -6.82 2.49 17.43
N LYS A 202 -6.04 1.81 18.27
CA LYS A 202 -6.33 1.75 19.70
C LYS A 202 -6.06 3.12 20.32
N THR A 203 -6.92 3.52 21.23
CA THR A 203 -6.75 4.71 22.06
C THR A 203 -7.06 4.35 23.51
N ASP A 204 -6.95 5.32 24.42
CA ASP A 204 -7.40 5.13 25.81
C ASP A 204 -8.94 5.13 25.92
N ALA A 205 -9.66 5.49 24.85
CA ALA A 205 -11.12 5.35 24.79
C ALA A 205 -11.53 3.88 24.50
N PRO A 206 -12.75 3.47 24.89
CA PRO A 206 -13.28 2.15 24.50
C PRO A 206 -13.21 1.91 22.99
N THR A 207 -13.16 0.65 22.58
CA THR A 207 -13.16 0.22 21.18
C THR A 207 -14.55 -0.27 20.77
N PRO A 208 -15.57 0.62 20.63
CA PRO A 208 -16.97 0.23 20.46
C PRO A 208 -17.25 -0.54 19.16
N TYR A 209 -16.34 -0.45 18.20
CA TYR A 209 -16.49 -1.03 16.87
C TYR A 209 -15.65 -2.29 16.66
N SER A 210 -15.06 -2.84 17.72
CA SER A 210 -14.22 -4.04 17.60
C SER A 210 -15.05 -5.23 17.10
N SER A 211 -14.60 -5.89 16.04
CA SER A 211 -15.27 -7.07 15.47
C SER A 211 -14.29 -7.95 14.70
N GLU A 212 -14.47 -9.26 14.84
CA GLU A 212 -13.69 -10.28 14.12
C GLU A 212 -14.42 -10.76 12.84
N GLU A 213 -15.57 -10.16 12.47
CA GLU A 213 -16.44 -10.71 11.42
C GLU A 213 -15.75 -10.80 10.05
N GLN A 214 -14.81 -9.91 9.76
CA GLN A 214 -14.04 -9.95 8.51
C GLN A 214 -13.25 -11.25 8.34
N PHE A 215 -12.81 -11.89 9.43
CA PHE A 215 -12.11 -13.16 9.39
C PHE A 215 -13.09 -14.31 9.14
N SER A 216 -14.28 -14.24 9.73
CA SER A 216 -15.37 -15.17 9.44
C SER A 216 -15.81 -15.08 7.98
N MET A 217 -15.95 -13.86 7.44
CA MET A 217 -16.24 -13.62 6.02
C MET A 217 -15.15 -14.16 5.09
N ALA A 218 -13.90 -14.15 5.55
CA ALA A 218 -12.77 -14.71 4.80
C ALA A 218 -12.73 -16.24 4.85
N GLY A 219 -13.50 -16.86 5.75
CA GLY A 219 -13.29 -18.26 6.13
C GLY A 219 -11.86 -18.49 6.63
N TRP A 220 -11.29 -17.48 7.31
CA TRP A 220 -9.90 -17.49 7.73
C TRP A 220 -9.63 -18.65 8.69
N ARG A 221 -8.52 -19.34 8.46
CA ARG A 221 -8.02 -20.42 9.29
C ARG A 221 -6.53 -20.23 9.45
N GLU A 222 -6.06 -20.48 10.67
CA GLU A 222 -4.64 -20.46 10.97
C GLU A 222 -3.92 -21.51 10.11
N ASN A 223 -2.75 -21.15 9.58
CA ASN A 223 -1.90 -22.04 8.79
C ASN A 223 -2.56 -22.66 7.54
N ILE A 224 -3.49 -21.96 6.89
CA ILE A 224 -4.08 -22.40 5.62
C ILE A 224 -4.05 -21.26 4.60
N SER A 225 -3.45 -21.53 3.43
CA SER A 225 -3.50 -20.62 2.29
C SER A 225 -4.91 -20.55 1.71
N PRO A 226 -5.44 -19.37 1.39
CA PRO A 226 -6.76 -19.25 0.79
C PRO A 226 -6.67 -19.67 -0.68
N SER A 227 -7.77 -20.17 -1.21
CA SER A 227 -7.95 -20.19 -2.65
C SER A 227 -8.18 -18.77 -3.17
N ARG A 228 -7.83 -18.53 -4.44
CA ARG A 228 -8.16 -17.27 -5.14
C ARG A 228 -9.66 -16.96 -5.08
N LYS A 229 -10.51 -17.99 -5.14
CA LYS A 229 -11.96 -17.87 -5.00
C LYS A 229 -12.35 -17.30 -3.63
N GLN A 230 -11.72 -17.73 -2.55
CA GLN A 230 -11.98 -17.20 -1.21
C GLN A 230 -11.59 -15.72 -1.10
N ILE A 231 -10.41 -15.34 -1.62
CA ILE A 231 -9.98 -13.93 -1.64
C ILE A 231 -11.01 -13.07 -2.39
N TYR A 232 -11.42 -13.50 -3.59
CA TYR A 232 -12.44 -12.79 -4.36
C TYR A 232 -13.77 -12.67 -3.62
N GLN A 233 -14.27 -13.78 -3.07
CA GLN A 233 -15.52 -13.80 -2.31
C GLN A 233 -15.48 -12.87 -1.09
N TRP A 234 -14.34 -12.81 -0.40
CA TRP A 234 -14.13 -11.91 0.73
C TRP A 234 -14.26 -10.45 0.31
N HIS A 235 -13.55 -10.03 -0.73
CA HIS A 235 -13.68 -8.66 -1.27
C HIS A 235 -15.10 -8.34 -1.71
N GLU A 236 -15.75 -9.27 -2.42
CA GLU A 236 -17.14 -9.10 -2.87
C GLU A 236 -18.11 -8.96 -1.70
N ASN A 237 -17.94 -9.75 -0.63
CA ASN A 237 -18.80 -9.70 0.54
C ASN A 237 -18.66 -8.37 1.30
N ILE A 238 -17.42 -7.92 1.50
CA ILE A 238 -17.17 -6.61 2.13
C ILE A 238 -17.75 -5.50 1.28
N ARG A 239 -17.48 -5.48 -0.03
CA ARG A 239 -18.03 -4.46 -0.93
C ARG A 239 -19.56 -4.45 -0.94
N LYS A 240 -20.21 -5.62 -0.90
CA LYS A 240 -21.68 -5.72 -0.84
C LYS A 240 -22.26 -5.04 0.39
N ILE A 241 -21.58 -5.12 1.53
CA ILE A 241 -21.99 -4.47 2.78
C ILE A 241 -21.69 -2.97 2.71
N LEU A 242 -20.54 -2.61 2.16
CA LEU A 242 -20.08 -1.23 2.13
C LEU A 242 -20.75 -0.37 1.05
N ARG A 243 -21.43 -0.93 0.04
CA ARG A 243 -21.99 -0.15 -1.09
C ARG A 243 -23.40 0.38 -0.85
N PHE A 244 -23.71 1.56 -1.41
CA PHE A 244 -25.07 2.04 -1.61
C PHE A 244 -25.68 1.50 -2.91
N ARG A 245 -24.87 1.28 -3.95
CA ARG A 245 -25.30 0.75 -5.25
C ARG A 245 -24.37 -0.31 -5.78
N VAL A 246 -24.85 -1.10 -6.73
CA VAL A 246 -24.01 -2.10 -7.43
C VAL A 246 -23.06 -1.36 -8.39
N PRO A 247 -21.75 -1.70 -8.44
CA PRO A 247 -20.86 -1.16 -9.46
C PRO A 247 -21.27 -1.65 -10.85
N THR A 248 -21.21 -0.77 -11.83
CA THR A 248 -21.38 -1.11 -13.25
C THR A 248 -20.23 -2.01 -13.73
N VAL A 249 -20.40 -2.59 -14.92
CA VAL A 249 -19.35 -3.42 -15.53
C VAL A 249 -18.13 -2.57 -15.87
N ASP A 250 -18.35 -1.38 -16.40
CA ASP A 250 -17.27 -0.45 -16.76
C ASP A 250 -16.49 0.00 -15.52
N GLU A 251 -17.17 0.28 -14.41
CA GLU A 251 -16.49 0.58 -13.14
C GLU A 251 -15.62 -0.60 -12.67
N ARG A 252 -16.08 -1.85 -12.83
CA ARG A 252 -15.26 -3.04 -12.51
C ARG A 252 -14.03 -3.14 -13.42
N ILE A 253 -14.20 -2.89 -14.72
CA ILE A 253 -13.11 -2.86 -15.69
C ILE A 253 -12.10 -1.78 -15.31
N GLU A 254 -12.56 -0.57 -14.99
CA GLU A 254 -11.69 0.55 -14.58
C GLU A 254 -10.84 0.20 -13.35
N VAL A 255 -11.41 -0.45 -12.33
CA VAL A 255 -10.65 -0.90 -11.15
C VAL A 255 -9.54 -1.88 -11.52
N VAL A 256 -9.83 -2.84 -12.39
CA VAL A 256 -8.82 -3.82 -12.83
C VAL A 256 -7.75 -3.14 -13.69
N VAL A 257 -8.11 -2.18 -14.53
CA VAL A 257 -7.14 -1.40 -15.31
C VAL A 257 -6.28 -0.50 -14.42
N GLU A 258 -6.86 0.18 -13.42
CA GLU A 258 -6.13 0.95 -12.41
C GLU A 258 -5.12 0.05 -11.67
N SER A 259 -5.51 -1.18 -11.37
CA SER A 259 -4.61 -2.19 -10.81
C SER A 259 -3.44 -2.56 -11.71
N ILE A 260 -3.73 -2.83 -12.99
CA ILE A 260 -2.71 -3.10 -14.00
C ILE A 260 -1.71 -1.93 -14.07
N CYS A 261 -2.20 -0.69 -14.05
CA CYS A 261 -1.36 0.50 -14.03
C CYS A 261 -0.41 0.55 -12.84
N ASN A 262 -0.94 0.34 -11.63
CA ASN A 262 -0.15 0.35 -10.41
C ASN A 262 0.94 -0.74 -10.42
N LEU A 263 0.60 -1.94 -10.90
CA LEU A 263 1.57 -3.02 -11.04
C LEU A 263 2.69 -2.68 -12.04
N TRP A 264 2.37 -2.03 -13.15
CA TRP A 264 3.37 -1.53 -14.10
C TRP A 264 4.28 -0.47 -13.49
N GLN A 265 3.72 0.50 -12.76
CA GLN A 265 4.51 1.52 -12.07
C GLN A 265 5.47 0.89 -11.05
N GLY A 266 5.00 -0.11 -10.29
CA GLY A 266 5.85 -0.89 -9.39
C GLY A 266 6.98 -1.63 -10.12
N ARG A 267 6.72 -2.18 -11.30
CA ARG A 267 7.76 -2.80 -12.15
C ARG A 267 8.77 -1.77 -12.63
N ILE A 268 8.33 -0.60 -13.08
CA ILE A 268 9.18 0.53 -13.51
C ILE A 268 10.13 0.95 -12.41
N LEU A 269 9.60 1.20 -11.22
CA LEU A 269 10.42 1.56 -10.07
C LEU A 269 11.48 0.49 -9.77
N SER A 270 11.11 -0.78 -9.81
CA SER A 270 12.02 -1.90 -9.57
C SER A 270 13.13 -2.00 -10.63
N VAL A 271 12.78 -1.87 -11.92
CA VAL A 271 13.73 -1.92 -13.03
C VAL A 271 14.72 -0.76 -12.97
N ASN A 272 14.21 0.47 -12.81
CA ASN A 272 15.02 1.68 -12.82
C ASN A 272 15.92 1.76 -11.59
N THR A 273 15.40 1.41 -10.41
CA THR A 273 16.21 1.39 -9.17
C THR A 273 17.37 0.40 -9.28
N ALA A 274 17.11 -0.81 -9.78
CA ALA A 274 18.16 -1.81 -9.97
C ALA A 274 19.26 -1.31 -10.89
N TRP A 275 18.88 -0.73 -12.04
CA TRP A 275 19.84 -0.25 -13.02
C TRP A 275 20.64 0.95 -12.50
N ASN A 276 19.99 1.89 -11.80
CA ASN A 276 20.68 3.02 -11.18
C ASN A 276 21.72 2.57 -10.14
N ASN A 277 21.42 1.52 -9.36
CA ASN A 277 22.38 0.93 -8.43
C ASN A 277 23.55 0.25 -9.17
N ILE A 278 23.27 -0.46 -10.27
CA ILE A 278 24.31 -1.07 -11.12
C ILE A 278 25.23 0.01 -11.70
N GLN A 279 24.67 1.10 -12.24
CA GLN A 279 25.44 2.22 -12.80
C GLN A 279 26.29 2.90 -11.73
N SER A 280 25.70 3.18 -10.55
CA SER A 280 26.42 3.76 -9.41
C SER A 280 27.56 2.87 -8.89
N ASN A 281 27.47 1.55 -9.09
CA ASN A 281 28.51 0.58 -8.72
C ASN A 281 29.47 0.26 -9.89
N GLY A 282 29.66 1.20 -10.82
CA GLY A 282 30.58 1.05 -11.94
C GLY A 282 30.19 -0.04 -12.93
N GLY A 283 28.90 -0.37 -13.03
CA GLY A 283 28.36 -1.42 -13.90
C GLY A 283 28.44 -2.82 -13.33
N ARG A 284 28.91 -3.01 -12.09
CA ARG A 284 28.99 -4.32 -11.44
C ARG A 284 27.60 -4.83 -11.05
N CYS A 285 27.40 -6.14 -11.16
CA CYS A 285 26.17 -6.77 -10.67
C CYS A 285 25.97 -6.52 -9.17
N LEU A 286 24.70 -6.43 -8.76
CA LEU A 286 24.35 -6.32 -7.35
C LEU A 286 24.58 -7.67 -6.65
N SER A 287 24.58 -7.66 -5.32
CA SER A 287 24.62 -8.90 -4.54
C SER A 287 23.41 -9.79 -4.85
N ALA A 288 23.55 -11.11 -4.69
CA ALA A 288 22.49 -12.07 -5.00
C ALA A 288 21.14 -11.72 -4.33
N GLY A 289 21.18 -11.21 -3.10
CA GLY A 289 19.99 -10.75 -2.38
C GLY A 289 19.29 -9.58 -3.07
N LEU A 290 20.03 -8.54 -3.44
CA LEU A 290 19.49 -7.36 -4.15
C LEU A 290 19.04 -7.72 -5.57
N MET A 291 19.75 -8.62 -6.25
CA MET A 291 19.35 -9.11 -7.57
C MET A 291 18.00 -9.82 -7.51
N ASN A 292 17.79 -10.68 -6.50
CA ASN A 292 16.51 -11.34 -6.29
C ASN A 292 15.41 -10.34 -5.91
N GLU A 293 15.72 -9.33 -5.09
CA GLU A 293 14.77 -8.28 -4.70
C GLU A 293 14.26 -7.46 -5.90
N TYR A 294 15.18 -7.09 -6.80
CA TYR A 294 14.89 -6.29 -7.98
C TYR A 294 14.49 -7.10 -9.23
N SER A 295 14.48 -8.42 -9.13
CA SER A 295 13.87 -9.27 -10.15
C SER A 295 12.36 -9.06 -10.19
N THR A 296 11.76 -9.16 -11.37
CA THR A 296 10.33 -8.93 -11.56
C THR A 296 9.52 -10.20 -11.78
N HIS A 297 10.07 -11.42 -11.62
CA HIS A 297 9.33 -12.66 -11.90
C HIS A 297 7.95 -12.72 -11.23
N LYS A 298 7.89 -12.44 -9.92
CA LYS A 298 6.64 -12.42 -9.14
C LYS A 298 5.73 -11.27 -9.53
N ARG A 299 6.28 -10.11 -9.91
CA ARG A 299 5.52 -8.93 -10.36
C ARG A 299 4.89 -9.19 -11.73
N ASP A 300 5.66 -9.75 -12.66
CA ASP A 300 5.22 -10.11 -14.01
C ASP A 300 4.12 -11.18 -13.95
N ALA A 301 4.20 -12.13 -13.01
CA ALA A 301 3.13 -13.09 -12.76
C ALA A 301 1.81 -12.43 -12.28
N ARG A 302 1.89 -11.47 -11.35
CA ARG A 302 0.72 -10.71 -10.88
C ARG A 302 0.11 -9.83 -11.98
N ILE A 303 0.95 -9.23 -12.83
CA ILE A 303 0.48 -8.45 -13.97
C ILE A 303 -0.28 -9.35 -14.96
N ARG A 304 0.26 -10.53 -15.31
CA ARG A 304 -0.46 -11.53 -16.13
C ARG A 304 -1.80 -11.91 -15.53
N GLU A 305 -1.82 -12.14 -14.21
CA GLU A 305 -3.05 -12.47 -13.51
C GLU A 305 -4.11 -11.36 -13.61
N ALA A 306 -3.70 -10.09 -13.45
CA ALA A 306 -4.60 -8.95 -13.58
C ALA A 306 -5.16 -8.82 -15.00
N TYR A 307 -4.37 -9.06 -16.04
CA TYR A 307 -4.88 -9.12 -17.42
C TYR A 307 -5.84 -10.29 -17.64
N GLY A 308 -5.60 -11.44 -17.01
CA GLY A 308 -6.56 -12.55 -17.02
C GLY A 308 -7.90 -12.15 -16.42
N GLN A 309 -7.90 -11.46 -15.27
CA GLN A 309 -9.13 -10.95 -14.65
C GLN A 309 -9.85 -9.94 -15.55
N LEU A 310 -9.10 -9.08 -16.24
CA LEU A 310 -9.67 -8.13 -17.19
C LEU A 310 -10.36 -8.85 -18.34
N ASN A 311 -9.73 -9.88 -18.90
CA ASN A 311 -10.30 -10.69 -19.97
C ASN A 311 -11.57 -11.45 -19.52
N ASP A 312 -11.59 -11.97 -18.28
CA ASP A 312 -12.78 -12.61 -17.72
C ASP A 312 -13.96 -11.62 -17.61
N LEU A 313 -13.68 -10.37 -17.21
CA LEU A 313 -14.70 -9.32 -17.11
C LEU A 313 -15.24 -8.89 -18.49
N THR A 314 -14.38 -8.74 -19.49
CA THR A 314 -14.83 -8.41 -20.87
C THR A 314 -15.68 -9.53 -21.45
N TYR A 315 -15.27 -10.79 -21.24
CA TYR A 315 -16.05 -11.95 -21.67
C TYR A 315 -17.41 -12.02 -20.97
N TRP A 316 -17.44 -11.77 -19.66
CA TRP A 316 -18.68 -11.71 -18.90
C TRP A 316 -19.58 -10.57 -19.39
N LYS A 317 -19.02 -9.38 -19.67
CA LYS A 317 -19.77 -8.23 -20.22
C LYS A 317 -20.49 -8.63 -21.51
N LYS A 318 -19.77 -9.23 -22.46
CA LYS A 318 -20.32 -9.66 -23.74
C LYS A 318 -21.51 -10.62 -23.59
N ASN A 319 -21.41 -11.59 -22.68
CA ASN A 319 -22.44 -12.59 -22.50
C ASN A 319 -23.70 -12.08 -21.78
N ASN A 320 -23.56 -11.04 -20.94
CA ASN A 320 -24.69 -10.49 -20.18
C ASN A 320 -25.31 -9.26 -20.86
N TYR A 321 -24.58 -8.62 -21.77
CA TYR A 321 -25.02 -7.46 -22.55
C TYR A 321 -24.75 -7.68 -24.06
N PRO A 322 -25.35 -8.70 -24.68
CA PRO A 322 -25.00 -9.12 -26.04
C PRO A 322 -25.32 -8.08 -27.13
N ASN A 323 -26.24 -7.16 -26.83
CA ASN A 323 -26.70 -6.10 -27.74
C ASN A 323 -25.84 -4.84 -27.71
N GLU A 324 -24.79 -4.79 -26.88
CA GLU A 324 -23.84 -3.68 -26.88
C GLU A 324 -22.90 -3.82 -28.09
N GLU A 325 -23.15 -3.01 -29.13
CA GLU A 325 -22.36 -2.98 -30.36
C GLU A 325 -20.88 -2.70 -30.06
N GLY A 326 -19.98 -3.38 -30.79
CA GLY A 326 -18.53 -3.16 -30.68
C GLY A 326 -17.81 -3.93 -29.56
N THR A 327 -18.51 -4.77 -28.79
CA THR A 327 -17.88 -5.68 -27.82
C THR A 327 -17.56 -7.05 -28.45
N ASP A 328 -16.30 -7.48 -28.42
CA ASP A 328 -15.86 -8.80 -28.88
C ASP A 328 -15.70 -9.82 -27.73
N GLY A 329 -15.82 -9.37 -26.47
CA GLY A 329 -15.69 -10.20 -25.28
C GLY A 329 -14.24 -10.55 -24.93
N SER A 330 -13.27 -9.87 -25.52
CA SER A 330 -11.85 -10.05 -25.24
C SER A 330 -11.25 -8.82 -24.58
N ILE A 331 -10.01 -8.95 -24.12
CA ILE A 331 -9.21 -7.84 -23.59
C ILE A 331 -9.12 -6.62 -24.54
N ARG A 332 -9.39 -6.79 -25.85
CA ARG A 332 -9.43 -5.70 -26.82
C ARG A 332 -10.53 -4.68 -26.52
N ASP A 333 -11.64 -5.12 -25.92
CA ASP A 333 -12.72 -4.23 -25.47
C ASP A 333 -12.22 -3.21 -24.43
N ALA A 334 -11.15 -3.53 -23.70
CA ALA A 334 -10.53 -2.63 -22.72
C ALA A 334 -9.35 -1.82 -23.27
N LYS A 335 -9.04 -1.91 -24.58
CA LYS A 335 -7.86 -1.27 -25.21
C LYS A 335 -7.80 0.23 -24.93
N GLU A 336 -8.89 0.97 -25.17
CA GLU A 336 -8.91 2.42 -25.01
C GLU A 336 -8.67 2.86 -23.55
N ILE A 337 -9.10 2.05 -22.58
CA ILE A 337 -8.86 2.32 -21.16
C ILE A 337 -7.39 2.01 -20.82
N LEU A 338 -6.85 0.90 -21.33
CA LEU A 338 -5.43 0.53 -21.17
C LEU A 338 -4.47 1.55 -21.81
N LEU A 339 -4.86 2.21 -22.91
CA LEU A 339 -4.08 3.27 -23.54
C LEU A 339 -3.96 4.53 -22.67
N ARG A 340 -4.93 4.80 -21.79
CA ARG A 340 -4.87 5.93 -20.83
C ARG A 340 -3.81 5.72 -19.77
N CYS A 341 -3.46 4.47 -19.51
CA CYS A 341 -2.40 4.08 -18.60
C CYS A 341 -1.02 4.31 -19.21
N ARG A 342 -0.60 5.58 -19.30
CA ARG A 342 0.71 5.95 -19.81
C ARG A 342 1.79 5.68 -18.78
N VAL A 343 2.89 5.10 -19.22
CA VAL A 343 4.02 4.79 -18.35
C VAL A 343 5.34 5.13 -19.01
N MET A 344 6.33 5.52 -18.20
CA MET A 344 7.68 5.87 -18.66
C MET A 344 8.66 4.80 -18.18
N THR A 345 9.16 3.98 -19.11
CA THR A 345 10.02 2.82 -18.76
C THR A 345 11.46 3.19 -18.43
N GLY A 346 11.81 4.48 -18.55
CA GLY A 346 13.19 4.98 -18.54
C GLY A 346 13.89 4.86 -19.90
N VAL A 347 13.29 4.16 -20.87
CA VAL A 347 13.81 4.00 -22.25
C VAL A 347 12.86 4.63 -23.27
N SER A 348 11.56 4.44 -23.06
CA SER A 348 10.50 4.85 -23.98
C SER A 348 9.25 5.29 -23.19
N ALA A 349 8.48 6.20 -23.78
CA ALA A 349 7.09 6.41 -23.38
C ALA A 349 6.25 5.28 -24.00
N THR A 350 5.41 4.63 -23.20
CA THR A 350 4.54 3.53 -23.64
C THR A 350 3.25 3.53 -22.82
N ASN A 351 2.42 2.50 -22.97
CA ASN A 351 1.18 2.35 -22.23
C ASN A 351 0.94 0.88 -21.84
N ALA A 352 -0.05 0.65 -20.97
CA ALA A 352 -0.37 -0.70 -20.51
C ALA A 352 -0.82 -1.64 -21.65
N TRP A 353 -1.41 -1.14 -22.73
CA TRP A 353 -1.78 -1.99 -23.86
C TRP A 353 -0.56 -2.51 -24.62
N GLU A 354 0.40 -1.65 -24.95
CA GLU A 354 1.65 -2.05 -25.60
C GLU A 354 2.49 -2.99 -24.74
N LEU A 355 2.56 -2.72 -23.43
CA LEU A 355 3.26 -3.59 -22.49
C LEU A 355 2.58 -4.96 -22.33
N PHE A 356 1.25 -5.02 -22.45
CA PHE A 356 0.53 -6.28 -22.53
C PHE A 356 0.96 -7.10 -23.75
N LEU A 357 1.00 -6.50 -24.93
CA LEU A 357 1.46 -7.17 -26.16
C LEU A 357 2.88 -7.72 -26.00
N LYS A 358 3.82 -6.91 -25.51
CA LYS A 358 5.19 -7.36 -25.22
C LYS A 358 5.25 -8.49 -24.20
N MET A 359 4.34 -8.50 -23.22
CA MET A 359 4.26 -9.55 -22.21
C MET A 359 3.81 -10.88 -22.80
N ILE A 360 2.76 -10.89 -23.61
CA ILE A 360 2.22 -12.12 -24.20
C ILE A 360 3.15 -12.67 -25.29
N ASP A 361 3.92 -11.81 -25.96
CA ASP A 361 4.93 -12.20 -26.95
C ASP A 361 6.24 -12.68 -26.29
N GLY A 362 6.35 -12.64 -24.96
CA GLY A 362 7.54 -13.09 -24.23
C GLY A 362 8.75 -12.16 -24.36
N HIS A 363 8.55 -10.90 -24.76
CA HIS A 363 9.63 -9.94 -24.94
C HIS A 363 10.15 -9.32 -23.62
N LEU A 364 9.41 -9.47 -22.52
CA LEU A 364 9.82 -8.93 -21.22
C LEU A 364 10.82 -9.84 -20.52
N ASN A 365 11.93 -9.26 -20.05
CA ASN A 365 12.90 -9.96 -19.21
C ASN A 365 12.78 -9.56 -17.73
N SER A 366 12.65 -10.56 -16.86
CA SER A 366 12.45 -10.32 -15.42
C SER A 366 13.75 -10.17 -14.62
N ASP A 367 14.88 -10.65 -15.15
CA ASP A 367 16.14 -10.73 -14.42
C ASP A 367 16.78 -9.34 -14.28
N ALA A 368 17.20 -9.01 -13.05
CA ALA A 368 17.81 -7.74 -12.71
C ALA A 368 19.22 -7.54 -13.27
N VAL A 369 19.86 -8.58 -13.85
CA VAL A 369 21.19 -8.45 -14.48
C VAL A 369 21.16 -7.60 -15.74
N TRP A 370 19.99 -7.46 -16.36
CA TRP A 370 19.84 -6.83 -17.66
C TRP A 370 19.50 -5.35 -17.57
N SER A 371 19.97 -4.59 -18.54
CA SER A 371 19.58 -3.20 -18.75
C SER A 371 18.07 -3.03 -18.95
N PRO A 372 17.51 -1.85 -18.64
CA PRO A 372 16.10 -1.55 -18.87
C PRO A 372 15.64 -1.88 -20.29
N ALA A 373 16.43 -1.58 -21.33
CA ALA A 373 16.08 -1.86 -22.72
C ALA A 373 15.76 -3.35 -22.98
N VAL A 374 16.52 -4.26 -22.36
CA VAL A 374 16.24 -5.71 -22.45
C VAL A 374 15.04 -6.10 -21.60
N ARG A 375 14.93 -5.54 -20.39
CA ARG A 375 13.82 -5.85 -19.46
C ARG A 375 12.46 -5.36 -19.96
N TRP A 376 12.44 -4.39 -20.87
CA TRP A 376 11.25 -3.85 -21.54
C TRP A 376 11.07 -4.35 -22.98
N GLY A 377 11.90 -5.31 -23.43
CA GLY A 377 11.78 -5.92 -24.75
C GLY A 377 12.11 -4.99 -25.91
N GLU A 378 12.82 -3.88 -25.68
CA GLU A 378 13.28 -2.97 -26.74
C GLU A 378 14.50 -3.55 -27.47
N VAL A 379 15.28 -4.40 -26.80
CA VAL A 379 16.46 -5.08 -27.35
C VAL A 379 16.47 -6.53 -26.87
N SER A 380 16.86 -7.46 -27.74
CA SER A 380 17.01 -8.88 -27.36
C SER A 380 18.16 -9.08 -26.37
N SER A 381 18.07 -10.10 -25.51
CA SER A 381 19.14 -10.43 -24.55
C SER A 381 20.50 -10.70 -25.23
N GLN A 382 20.50 -11.20 -26.47
CA GLN A 382 21.72 -11.40 -27.26
C GLN A 382 22.44 -10.10 -27.63
N ARG A 383 21.72 -8.99 -27.76
CA ARG A 383 22.26 -7.66 -28.12
C ARG A 383 22.23 -6.67 -26.95
N GLY A 384 21.81 -7.15 -25.79
CA GLY A 384 21.53 -6.36 -24.60
C GLY A 384 22.74 -6.14 -23.71
N VAL A 385 22.72 -5.07 -22.92
CA VAL A 385 23.73 -4.84 -21.88
C VAL A 385 23.35 -5.61 -20.62
N ARG A 386 24.31 -6.38 -20.09
CA ARG A 386 24.27 -7.05 -18.79
C ARG A 386 25.26 -6.40 -17.83
N CYS A 387 24.96 -6.39 -16.54
CA CYS A 387 25.94 -6.04 -15.51
C CYS A 387 27.17 -6.97 -15.57
N ARG A 388 28.31 -6.46 -15.10
CA ARG A 388 29.61 -7.16 -15.13
C ARG A 388 29.99 -7.78 -13.80
#